data_AF-A0A975B7H0-F1
#
_entry.id   AF-A0A975B7H0-F1
#
_cell.length_a   1.000
_cell.length_b   1.000
_cell.length_c   1.000
_cell.angle_alpha   90.00
_cell.angle_beta   90.00
_cell.angle_gamma   90.00
#
_symmetry.space_group_name_H-M   'P 1'
#
loop_
_entity.id
_entity.type
_entity.pdbx_description
1 polymer ?
#
loop_
_entity_poly.entity_id
_entity_poly.type
_entity_poly.pdbx_seq_one_letter_code
_entity_poly.pdbx_strand_id
1 'polypeptide(L)'
;MTSIKTFIIERDHVLQQFKVRYKRFAHRADEIIDRLIQNLLENTPDDWRFTESPSSRFFIVEEETGAKFMGMSYRAGTECADIVKFIQENAQDTEKIFTNLKTFVDLYIGEVLNPELSIVHEIRTVYPQKKEILQRKSTLLKKPGLLLRTLSPLFQKKLLQGPMLFQEKTVYSESASM
;
A
#
# COMPACT_ATOMS: atom_id res chain seq x y z
N MET A 1 -16.93 25.60 -3.29
CA MET A 1 -17.52 24.46 -2.56
C MET A 1 -16.38 23.80 -1.80
N THR A 2 -16.46 23.72 -0.48
CA THR A 2 -15.46 23.02 0.34
C THR A 2 -15.59 21.53 0.07
N SER A 3 -14.59 20.92 -0.56
CA SER A 3 -14.55 19.47 -0.74
C SER A 3 -14.51 18.82 0.64
N ILE A 4 -15.39 17.86 0.90
CA ILE A 4 -15.37 17.12 2.16
C ILE A 4 -14.22 16.13 2.05
N LYS A 5 -13.13 16.39 2.78
CA LYS A 5 -12.00 15.47 2.91
C LYS A 5 -12.50 14.15 3.49
N THR A 6 -12.34 13.07 2.74
CA THR A 6 -12.81 11.75 3.15
C THR A 6 -11.61 10.88 3.52
N PHE A 7 -11.37 10.74 4.82
CA PHE A 7 -10.44 9.77 5.36
C PHE A 7 -11.18 8.55 5.89
N ILE A 8 -10.80 7.37 5.41
CA ILE A 8 -11.31 6.09 5.85
C ILE A 8 -10.19 5.32 6.52
N ILE A 9 -10.51 4.62 7.60
CA ILE A 9 -9.60 3.72 8.27
C ILE A 9 -10.32 2.43 8.62
N GLU A 10 -9.72 1.30 8.28
CA GLU A 10 -10.13 0.00 8.80
C GLU A 10 -9.64 -0.13 10.25
N ARG A 11 -10.27 0.62 11.15
CA ARG A 11 -9.77 0.90 12.50
C ARG A 11 -9.38 -0.36 13.25
N ASP A 12 -10.26 -1.36 13.27
CA ASP A 12 -10.03 -2.62 13.99
C ASP A 12 -8.81 -3.36 13.46
N HIS A 13 -8.68 -3.49 12.14
CA HIS A 13 -7.52 -4.13 11.52
C HIS A 13 -6.24 -3.37 11.83
N VAL A 14 -6.22 -2.05 11.59
CA VAL A 14 -5.04 -1.21 11.79
C VAL A 14 -4.58 -1.24 13.25
N LEU A 15 -5.53 -1.16 14.17
CA LEU A 15 -5.29 -1.20 15.61
C LEU A 15 -4.77 -2.56 16.08
N GLN A 16 -5.35 -3.66 15.60
CA GLN A 16 -4.83 -5.00 15.89
C GLN A 16 -3.41 -5.16 15.35
N GLN A 17 -3.15 -4.77 14.11
CA GLN A 17 -1.80 -4.86 13.53
C GLN A 17 -0.80 -3.99 14.30
N PHE A 18 -1.20 -2.79 14.72
CA PHE A 18 -0.36 -1.93 15.54
C PHE A 18 -0.02 -2.58 16.87
N LYS A 19 -1.02 -3.06 17.63
CA LYS A 19 -0.81 -3.71 18.94
C LYS A 19 0.12 -4.93 18.82
N VAL A 20 -0.01 -5.71 17.75
CA VAL A 20 0.85 -6.88 17.49
C VAL A 20 2.29 -6.48 17.14
N ARG A 21 2.46 -5.49 16.26
CA ARG A 21 3.77 -5.12 15.67
C ARG A 21 4.56 -4.14 16.54
N TYR A 22 3.88 -3.35 17.35
CA TYR A 22 4.44 -2.28 18.20
C TYR A 22 4.06 -2.51 19.68
N LYS A 23 4.31 -3.73 20.19
CA LYS A 23 3.89 -4.20 21.52
C LYS A 23 4.20 -3.23 22.68
N ARG A 24 5.35 -2.55 22.63
CA ARG A 24 5.74 -1.54 23.64
C ARG A 24 4.70 -0.42 23.80
N PHE A 25 4.00 -0.09 22.71
CA PHE A 25 3.02 0.99 22.63
C PHE A 25 1.57 0.48 22.60
N ALA A 26 1.32 -0.82 22.77
CA ALA A 26 0.00 -1.41 22.62
C ALA A 26 -1.06 -0.81 23.58
N HIS A 27 -0.65 -0.38 24.77
CA HIS A 27 -1.50 0.27 25.77
C HIS A 27 -1.99 1.68 25.34
N ARG A 28 -1.29 2.32 24.39
CA ARG A 28 -1.60 3.64 23.83
C ARG A 28 -2.00 3.59 22.36
N ALA A 29 -2.29 2.40 21.81
CA ALA A 29 -2.57 2.24 20.39
C ALA A 29 -3.75 3.10 19.91
N ASP A 30 -4.82 3.17 20.71
CA ASP A 30 -6.00 3.98 20.42
C ASP A 30 -5.65 5.48 20.32
N GLU A 31 -4.98 6.02 21.35
CA GLU A 31 -4.49 7.41 21.38
C GLU A 31 -3.61 7.75 20.17
N ILE A 32 -2.66 6.86 19.83
CA ILE A 32 -1.73 7.07 18.72
C ILE A 32 -2.47 7.08 17.38
N ILE A 33 -3.43 6.17 17.19
CA ILE A 33 -4.22 6.09 15.96
C ILE A 33 -5.16 7.29 15.85
N ASP A 34 -5.79 7.73 16.94
CA ASP A 34 -6.65 8.91 16.94
C ASP A 34 -5.87 10.18 16.61
N ARG A 35 -4.70 10.36 17.23
CA ARG A 35 -3.80 11.47 16.93
C ARG A 35 -3.35 11.47 15.46
N LEU A 36 -3.02 10.29 14.93
CA LEU A 36 -2.67 10.14 13.52
C LEU A 36 -3.84 10.59 12.63
N ILE A 37 -5.05 10.08 12.85
CA ILE A 37 -6.23 10.40 12.04
C ILE A 37 -6.52 11.90 12.10
N GLN A 38 -6.51 12.50 13.29
CA GLN A 38 -6.77 13.92 13.46
C GLN A 38 -5.77 14.77 12.68
N ASN A 39 -4.48 14.45 12.80
CA ASN A 39 -3.43 15.14 12.04
C ASN A 39 -3.63 15.02 10.53
N LEU A 40 -4.07 13.86 10.04
CA LEU A 40 -4.33 13.67 8.61
C LEU A 40 -5.53 14.46 8.14
N LEU A 41 -6.63 14.48 8.89
CA LEU A 41 -7.83 15.27 8.55
C LEU A 41 -7.53 16.77 8.44
N GLU A 42 -6.70 17.28 9.35
CA GLU A 42 -6.35 18.70 9.40
C GLU A 42 -5.37 19.11 8.30
N ASN A 43 -4.35 18.28 8.03
CA ASN A 43 -3.19 18.71 7.25
C ASN A 43 -3.14 18.15 5.82
N THR A 44 -3.98 17.19 5.47
CA THR A 44 -3.93 16.57 4.13
C THR A 44 -4.69 17.40 3.10
N PRO A 45 -4.16 17.63 1.88
CA PRO A 45 -4.92 18.23 0.78
C PRO A 45 -6.07 17.33 0.30
N ASP A 46 -7.04 17.91 -0.39
CA ASP A 46 -8.19 17.14 -0.93
C ASP A 46 -7.76 16.12 -2.00
N ASP A 47 -6.72 16.43 -2.78
CA ASP A 47 -6.03 15.46 -3.65
C ASP A 47 -4.59 15.25 -3.17
N TRP A 48 -4.37 14.15 -2.46
CA TRP A 48 -3.04 13.71 -2.03
C TRP A 48 -2.35 12.75 -3.01
N ARG A 49 -2.83 12.62 -4.25
CA ARG A 49 -2.16 11.80 -5.26
C ARG A 49 -1.10 12.63 -5.95
N PHE A 50 0.14 12.15 -5.92
CA PHE A 50 1.26 12.74 -6.66
C PHE A 50 1.36 12.25 -8.11
N THR A 51 0.26 11.69 -8.65
CA THR A 51 0.25 10.94 -9.90
C THR A 51 -1.06 11.16 -10.64
N GLU A 52 -1.02 11.13 -11.97
CA GLU A 52 -2.22 11.10 -12.82
C GLU A 52 -3.01 9.79 -12.72
N SER A 53 -2.41 8.76 -12.14
CA SER A 53 -3.07 7.47 -11.87
C SER A 53 -4.35 7.66 -11.03
N PRO A 54 -5.43 6.90 -11.30
CA PRO A 54 -6.68 6.95 -10.53
C PRO A 54 -6.47 6.57 -9.05
N SER A 55 -5.34 5.92 -8.73
CA SER A 55 -4.92 5.61 -7.36
C SER A 55 -3.44 5.90 -7.11
N SER A 56 -3.09 6.17 -5.86
CA SER A 56 -1.71 6.33 -5.40
C SER A 56 -1.54 5.74 -4.00
N ARG A 57 -0.38 5.14 -3.72
CA ARG A 57 -0.04 4.64 -2.38
C ARG A 57 0.80 5.68 -1.67
N PHE A 58 0.54 5.85 -0.37
CA PHE A 58 1.34 6.73 0.48
C PHE A 58 1.73 6.03 1.78
N PHE A 59 2.74 6.57 2.43
CA PHE A 59 3.21 6.08 3.72
C PHE A 59 3.29 7.23 4.71
N ILE A 60 2.88 6.96 5.95
CA ILE A 60 3.02 7.89 7.05
C ILE A 60 3.88 7.22 8.11
N VAL A 61 4.85 7.96 8.64
CA VAL A 61 5.66 7.52 9.76
C VAL A 61 5.21 8.31 10.97
N GLU A 62 4.71 7.61 11.98
CA GLU A 62 4.43 8.19 13.28
C GLU A 62 5.74 8.27 14.06
N GLU A 63 6.17 9.48 14.39
CA GLU A 63 7.54 9.75 14.85
C GLU A 63 7.83 9.16 16.23
N GLU A 64 6.86 9.17 17.15
CA GLU A 64 7.05 8.69 18.53
C GLU A 64 7.40 7.20 18.56
N THR A 65 6.69 6.40 17.77
CA THR A 65 6.81 4.94 17.74
C THR A 65 7.65 4.43 16.58
N GLY A 66 7.91 5.27 15.57
CA GLY A 66 8.47 4.86 14.28
C GLY A 66 7.51 3.96 13.49
N ALA A 67 6.21 4.01 13.77
CA ALA A 67 5.22 3.18 13.11
C ALA A 67 4.99 3.62 11.68
N LYS A 68 5.10 2.68 10.73
CA LYS A 68 4.93 2.95 9.30
C LYS A 68 3.55 2.52 8.83
N PHE A 69 2.64 3.47 8.71
CA PHE A 69 1.30 3.28 8.16
C PHE A 69 1.36 3.30 6.64
N MET A 70 0.54 2.46 6.01
CA MET A 70 0.33 2.47 4.56
C MET A 70 -1.11 2.81 4.28
N GLY A 71 -1.26 3.79 3.40
CA GLY A 71 -2.55 4.19 2.89
C GLY A 71 -2.58 4.21 1.38
N MET A 72 -3.78 4.42 0.87
CA MET A 72 -4.07 4.53 -0.54
C MET A 72 -5.03 5.69 -0.77
N SER A 73 -4.70 6.55 -1.71
CA SER A 73 -5.58 7.59 -2.21
C SER A 73 -6.18 7.12 -3.52
N TYR A 74 -7.49 7.20 -3.68
CA TYR A 74 -8.15 6.78 -4.92
C TYR A 74 -9.42 7.60 -5.17
N ARG A 75 -9.83 7.67 -6.43
CA ARG A 75 -11.14 8.22 -6.79
C ARG A 75 -12.22 7.20 -6.46
N ALA A 76 -13.25 7.65 -5.75
CA ALA A 76 -14.39 6.82 -5.38
C ALA A 76 -15.65 7.36 -6.05
N GLY A 77 -16.38 6.48 -6.73
CA GLY A 77 -17.74 6.70 -7.17
C GLY A 77 -18.65 5.56 -6.70
N THR A 78 -19.93 5.65 -7.05
CA THR A 78 -20.96 4.71 -6.58
C THR A 78 -21.03 3.44 -7.44
N GLU A 79 -20.67 3.51 -8.72
CA GLU A 79 -20.87 2.40 -9.66
C GLU A 79 -20.01 1.19 -9.28
N CYS A 80 -18.73 1.40 -8.96
CA CYS A 80 -17.86 0.33 -8.48
C CYS A 80 -18.38 -0.32 -7.19
N ALA A 81 -18.94 0.47 -6.27
CA ALA A 81 -19.49 -0.05 -5.02
C ALA A 81 -20.74 -0.91 -5.29
N ASP A 82 -21.60 -0.47 -6.21
CA ASP A 82 -22.81 -1.19 -6.60
C ASP A 82 -22.48 -2.49 -7.37
N ILE A 83 -21.44 -2.49 -8.21
CA ILE A 83 -20.92 -3.70 -8.87
C ILE A 83 -20.45 -4.71 -7.81
N VAL A 84 -19.64 -4.27 -6.85
CA VAL A 84 -19.12 -5.15 -5.78
C VAL A 84 -20.28 -5.73 -4.97
N LYS A 85 -21.24 -4.89 -4.60
CA LYS A 85 -22.44 -5.30 -3.86
C LYS A 85 -23.25 -6.33 -4.66
N PHE A 86 -23.49 -6.08 -5.94
CA PHE A 86 -24.19 -7.02 -6.81
C PHE A 86 -23.47 -8.37 -6.86
N ILE A 87 -22.15 -8.38 -7.04
CA ILE A 87 -21.35 -9.61 -7.07
C ILE A 87 -21.46 -10.37 -5.75
N GLN A 88 -21.42 -9.67 -4.61
CA GLN A 88 -21.55 -10.28 -3.28
C GLN A 88 -22.94 -10.88 -3.07
N GLU A 89 -24.00 -10.17 -3.44
CA GLU A 89 -25.39 -10.62 -3.29
C GLU A 89 -25.74 -11.80 -4.23
N ASN A 90 -25.05 -11.90 -5.37
CA ASN A 90 -25.30 -12.93 -6.38
C ASN A 90 -24.13 -13.93 -6.52
N ALA A 91 -23.27 -14.05 -5.49
CA ALA A 91 -22.04 -14.84 -5.56
C ALA A 91 -22.25 -16.33 -5.91
N GLN A 92 -23.45 -16.87 -5.66
CA GLN A 92 -23.82 -18.25 -5.97
C GLN A 92 -24.39 -18.41 -7.40
N ASP A 93 -24.78 -17.31 -8.05
CA ASP A 93 -25.36 -17.30 -9.39
C ASP A 93 -24.34 -16.72 -10.40
N THR A 94 -23.44 -17.60 -10.83
CA THR A 94 -22.35 -17.24 -11.73
C THR A 94 -22.85 -16.82 -13.10
N GLU A 95 -23.93 -17.43 -13.61
CA GLU A 95 -24.51 -17.11 -14.92
C GLU A 95 -25.03 -15.67 -14.98
N LYS A 96 -25.70 -15.23 -13.91
CA LYS A 96 -26.15 -13.84 -13.76
C LYS A 96 -24.99 -12.85 -13.68
N ILE A 97 -23.91 -13.19 -12.98
CA ILE A 97 -22.69 -12.36 -12.95
C ILE A 97 -22.08 -12.27 -14.36
N PHE A 98 -21.93 -13.38 -15.06
CA PHE A 98 -21.35 -13.42 -16.40
C PHE A 98 -22.17 -12.62 -17.42
N THR A 99 -23.50 -12.71 -17.35
CA THR A 99 -24.40 -11.95 -18.24
C THR A 99 -24.24 -10.44 -18.08
N ASN A 100 -23.92 -9.97 -16.88
CA ASN A 100 -23.72 -8.55 -16.58
C ASN A 100 -22.25 -8.08 -16.71
N LEU A 101 -21.33 -8.97 -17.06
CA LEU A 101 -19.89 -8.67 -17.07
C LEU A 101 -19.54 -7.48 -17.98
N LYS A 102 -20.16 -7.41 -19.16
CA LYS A 102 -19.94 -6.29 -20.09
C LYS A 102 -20.35 -4.96 -19.45
N THR A 103 -21.52 -4.92 -18.83
CA THR A 103 -22.02 -3.74 -18.12
C THR A 103 -21.08 -3.33 -16.99
N PHE A 104 -20.56 -4.29 -16.20
CA PHE A 104 -19.62 -3.99 -15.14
C PHE A 104 -18.32 -3.39 -15.66
N VAL A 105 -17.80 -3.90 -16.77
CA VAL A 105 -16.59 -3.34 -17.40
C VAL A 105 -16.85 -1.92 -17.90
N ASP A 106 -17.96 -1.70 -18.60
CA ASP A 106 -18.32 -0.37 -19.14
C ASP A 106 -18.44 0.67 -18.00
N LEU A 107 -19.12 0.31 -16.90
CA LEU A 107 -19.26 1.15 -15.71
C LEU A 107 -17.91 1.41 -15.01
N TYR A 108 -17.11 0.36 -14.80
CA TYR A 108 -15.79 0.47 -14.19
C TYR A 108 -14.87 1.41 -14.96
N ILE A 109 -14.79 1.24 -16.29
CA ILE A 109 -13.96 2.09 -17.14
C ILE A 109 -14.47 3.53 -17.14
N GLY A 110 -15.80 3.72 -17.15
CA GLY A 110 -16.42 5.03 -17.03
C GLY A 110 -15.98 5.78 -15.76
N GLU A 111 -15.95 5.10 -14.61
CA GLU A 111 -15.49 5.71 -13.35
C GLU A 111 -13.98 5.96 -13.34
N VAL A 112 -13.16 5.02 -13.82
CA VAL A 112 -11.70 5.18 -13.86
C VAL A 112 -11.29 6.41 -14.67
N LEU A 113 -12.01 6.70 -15.76
CA LEU A 113 -11.73 7.83 -16.64
C LEU A 113 -12.35 9.15 -16.17
N ASN A 114 -13.16 9.15 -15.12
CA ASN A 114 -13.84 10.36 -14.63
C ASN A 114 -12.94 11.18 -13.68
N PRO A 115 -12.45 12.37 -14.07
CA PRO A 115 -11.60 13.20 -13.23
C PRO A 115 -12.34 13.96 -12.13
N GLU A 116 -13.67 13.99 -12.16
CA GLU A 116 -14.51 14.74 -11.22
C GLU A 116 -14.92 13.91 -10.00
N LEU A 117 -14.57 12.63 -9.96
CA LEU A 117 -14.86 11.77 -8.80
C LEU A 117 -14.08 12.23 -7.56
N SER A 118 -14.79 12.23 -6.44
CA SER A 118 -14.27 12.52 -5.12
C SER A 118 -13.08 11.62 -4.78
N ILE A 119 -12.12 12.20 -4.06
CA ILE A 119 -10.91 11.48 -3.66
C ILE A 119 -11.08 11.02 -2.21
N VAL A 120 -10.75 9.75 -2.01
CA VAL A 120 -10.79 9.09 -0.71
C VAL A 120 -9.38 8.70 -0.33
N HIS A 121 -9.03 8.95 0.92
CA HIS A 121 -7.77 8.55 1.54
C HIS A 121 -8.04 7.43 2.53
N GLU A 122 -7.53 6.24 2.26
CA GLU A 122 -7.76 5.06 3.08
C GLU A 122 -6.46 4.61 3.76
N ILE A 123 -6.45 4.48 5.10
CA ILE A 123 -5.37 3.81 5.82
C ILE A 123 -5.68 2.31 5.93
N ARG A 124 -4.82 1.48 5.34
CA ARG A 124 -5.03 0.03 5.21
C ARG A 124 -4.34 -0.79 6.28
N THR A 125 -3.10 -0.45 6.63
CA THR A 125 -2.31 -1.29 7.55
C THR A 125 -1.11 -0.54 8.13
N VAL A 126 -0.46 -1.15 9.14
CA VAL A 126 0.78 -0.64 9.77
C VAL A 126 1.88 -1.67 9.62
N TYR A 127 2.94 -1.43 8.85
CA TYR A 127 4.02 -2.40 8.61
C TYR A 127 4.79 -2.77 9.90
N PRO A 128 5.33 -4.00 10.00
CA PRO A 128 6.18 -4.37 11.13
C PRO A 128 7.50 -3.59 11.11
N GLN A 129 8.07 -3.38 12.29
CA GLN A 129 9.37 -2.72 12.42
C GLN A 129 10.45 -3.57 11.72
N LYS A 130 11.33 -2.92 10.93
CA LYS A 130 12.34 -3.58 10.05
C LYS A 130 13.16 -4.70 10.72
N LYS A 131 13.28 -4.71 12.05
CA LYS A 131 14.02 -5.73 12.81
C LYS A 131 13.47 -7.16 12.62
N GLU A 132 12.16 -7.34 12.43
CA GLU A 132 11.57 -8.69 12.26
C GLU A 132 11.84 -9.32 10.88
N ILE A 133 11.99 -8.51 9.83
CA ILE A 133 12.18 -9.01 8.45
C ILE A 133 13.57 -9.63 8.27
N LEU A 134 14.60 -9.04 8.88
CA LEU A 134 15.97 -9.57 8.84
C LEU A 134 16.11 -10.88 9.63
N GLN A 135 15.39 -11.03 10.75
CA GLN A 135 15.40 -12.26 11.54
C GLN A 135 14.74 -13.43 10.79
N ARG A 136 13.66 -13.19 10.02
CA ARG A 136 13.03 -14.22 9.17
C ARG A 136 13.89 -14.60 7.96
N LYS A 137 14.55 -13.62 7.31
CA LYS A 137 15.49 -13.92 6.21
C LYS A 137 16.70 -14.73 6.69
N SER A 138 17.25 -14.42 7.87
CA SER A 138 18.40 -15.16 8.41
C SER A 138 18.04 -16.58 8.86
N THR A 139 16.81 -16.83 9.34
CA THR A 139 16.34 -18.20 9.65
C THR A 139 16.08 -19.03 8.40
N LEU A 140 15.55 -18.42 7.32
CA LEU A 140 15.36 -19.11 6.03
C LEU A 140 16.69 -19.43 5.33
N LEU A 141 17.70 -18.55 5.45
CA LEU A 141 19.04 -18.77 4.89
C LEU A 141 19.90 -19.75 5.72
N LYS A 142 19.48 -20.09 6.94
CA LYS A 142 20.14 -21.09 7.81
C LYS A 142 19.72 -22.55 7.52
N LYS A 143 18.93 -22.81 6.46
CA LYS A 143 18.75 -24.16 5.90
C LYS A 143 19.41 -24.30 4.50
N PRO A 144 20.75 -24.19 4.35
CA PRO A 144 21.39 -24.36 3.04
C PRO A 144 21.59 -25.83 2.63
N GLY A 145 21.17 -26.80 3.45
CA GLY A 145 21.52 -28.21 3.24
C GLY A 145 20.74 -28.96 2.15
N LEU A 146 19.51 -28.55 1.82
CA LEU A 146 18.63 -29.39 0.98
C LEU A 146 18.29 -28.82 -0.40
N LEU A 147 18.33 -27.50 -0.61
CA LEU A 147 17.87 -26.87 -1.86
C LEU A 147 19.00 -26.51 -2.85
N LEU A 148 20.26 -26.54 -2.44
CA LEU A 148 21.38 -26.16 -3.31
C LEU A 148 21.86 -27.30 -4.22
N ARG A 149 21.42 -28.55 -4.01
CA ARG A 149 21.79 -29.69 -4.87
C ARG A 149 20.99 -29.80 -6.17
N THR A 150 19.89 -29.06 -6.32
CA THR A 150 18.99 -29.15 -7.47
C THR A 150 19.04 -27.95 -8.41
N LEU A 151 19.82 -26.92 -8.08
CA LEU A 151 19.93 -25.70 -8.91
C LEU A 151 21.16 -25.76 -9.81
N SER A 152 20.98 -25.36 -11.07
CA SER A 152 22.05 -25.35 -12.07
C SER A 152 23.20 -24.42 -11.66
N PRO A 153 24.46 -24.71 -12.08
CA PRO A 153 25.66 -23.99 -11.63
C PRO A 153 25.62 -22.47 -11.83
N LEU A 154 24.88 -22.01 -12.85
CA LEU A 154 24.71 -20.59 -13.17
C LEU A 154 23.90 -19.84 -12.10
N PHE A 155 22.92 -20.49 -11.46
CA PHE A 155 22.12 -19.87 -10.39
C PHE A 155 22.87 -19.80 -9.06
N GLN A 156 23.76 -20.78 -8.79
CA GLN A 156 24.59 -20.77 -7.58
C GLN A 156 25.57 -19.58 -7.56
N LYS A 157 26.17 -19.25 -8.71
CA LYS A 157 27.05 -18.07 -8.83
C LYS A 157 26.35 -16.74 -8.54
N LYS A 158 25.09 -16.60 -8.97
CA LYS A 158 24.30 -15.37 -8.81
C LYS A 158 23.87 -15.13 -7.36
N LEU A 159 23.68 -16.20 -6.57
CA LEU A 159 23.35 -16.13 -5.15
C LEU A 159 24.57 -15.81 -4.27
N LEU A 160 25.77 -16.27 -4.66
CA LEU A 160 27.02 -16.00 -3.95
C LEU A 160 27.56 -14.57 -4.17
N GLN A 161 27.10 -13.86 -5.21
CA GLN A 161 27.61 -12.52 -5.54
C GLN A 161 27.04 -11.38 -4.70
N GLY A 162 26.06 -11.63 -3.82
CA GLY A 162 25.49 -10.59 -2.94
C GLY A 162 24.83 -9.42 -3.71
N PRO A 163 24.19 -8.46 -3.01
CA PRO A 163 23.57 -7.33 -3.67
C PRO A 163 24.65 -6.42 -4.28
N MET A 164 24.57 -6.19 -5.60
CA MET A 164 25.36 -5.15 -6.26
C MET A 164 24.96 -3.78 -5.68
N LEU A 165 25.91 -3.14 -5.01
CA LEU A 165 25.87 -1.71 -4.73
C LEU A 165 25.74 -0.99 -6.08
N PHE A 166 24.59 -0.39 -6.35
CA PHE A 166 24.46 0.62 -7.39
C PHE A 166 25.45 1.74 -7.03
N GLN A 167 26.56 1.80 -7.75
CA GLN A 167 27.41 3.00 -7.73
C GLN A 167 26.63 4.08 -8.47
N GLU A 168 26.18 5.10 -7.73
CA GLU A 168 25.76 6.37 -8.31
C GLU A 168 26.92 6.93 -9.12
N LYS A 169 26.78 6.96 -10.45
CA LYS A 169 27.61 7.85 -11.27
C LYS A 169 27.16 9.27 -10.99
N THR A 170 27.89 9.94 -10.11
CA THR A 170 27.95 11.40 -10.04
C THR A 170 28.52 11.87 -11.38
N VAL A 171 27.67 12.44 -12.25
CA VAL A 171 28.14 13.18 -13.43
C VAL A 171 28.40 14.61 -12.96
N TYR A 172 29.65 14.88 -12.57
CA TYR A 172 30.21 16.22 -12.71
C TYR A 172 30.76 16.32 -14.13
N SER A 173 30.29 17.32 -14.88
CA SER A 173 31.13 17.93 -15.91
C SER A 173 30.85 19.42 -15.91
N GLU A 174 31.91 20.14 -15.57
CA GLU A 174 32.03 21.59 -15.55
C GLU A 174 31.80 22.20 -16.93
N SER A 175 31.40 23.47 -16.87
CA SER A 175 31.48 24.49 -17.89
C SER A 175 32.77 24.46 -18.72
N ALA A 176 32.64 24.63 -20.04
CA ALA A 176 33.66 25.24 -20.87
C ALA A 176 33.02 26.08 -21.98
N SER A 177 33.42 27.35 -22.00
CA SER A 177 33.10 28.41 -22.91
C SER A 177 33.38 28.09 -24.38
N MET A 178 32.50 28.54 -25.28
CA MET A 178 32.80 29.40 -26.44
C MET A 178 31.48 29.91 -27.04
#